data_AF-A0A8B6G5U3-F1
#
_entry.id   AF-A0A8B6G5U3-F1
#
_cell.length_a   1.000
_cell.length_b   1.000
_cell.length_c   1.000
_cell.angle_alpha   90.00
_cell.angle_beta   90.00
_cell.angle_gamma   90.00
#
_symmetry.space_group_name_H-M   'P 1'
#
loop_
_entity.id
_entity.type
_entity.pdbx_description
1 polymer ?
#
loop_
_entity_poly.entity_id
_entity_poly.type
_entity_poly.pdbx_seq_one_letter_code
_entity_poly.pdbx_strand_id
1 'polypeptide(L)' 'PILSEGNDEVEILSVVVSFSEPILSEGNDEVEILSDGWTAVMCDGSRTAQFEHTVLVTKDGVEILTE' A
#
# COMPACT_ATOMS: atom_id res chain seq x y z
N PRO A 1 11.08 6.45 16.86
CA PRO A 1 11.49 5.12 17.36
C PRO A 1 13.00 4.97 17.26
N ILE A 2 13.66 4.86 18.40
CA ILE A 2 15.12 4.79 18.51
C ILE A 2 15.55 3.38 18.11
N LEU A 3 16.31 3.24 17.02
CA LEU A 3 17.00 1.99 16.71
C LEU A 3 18.22 1.92 17.63
N SER A 4 18.16 1.05 18.63
CA SER A 4 19.27 0.79 19.54
C SER A 4 20.41 0.10 18.81
N GLU A 5 21.63 0.60 19.02
CA GLU A 5 22.87 0.01 18.54
C GLU A 5 23.05 -1.42 19.06
N GLY A 6 23.08 -2.38 18.13
CA GLY A 6 23.44 -3.77 18.32
C GLY A 6 24.10 -4.25 17.03
N ASN A 7 25.31 -4.78 17.16
CA ASN A 7 26.27 -5.02 16.10
C ASN A 7 25.94 -6.25 15.24
N ASP A 8 24.92 -6.13 14.39
CA ASP A 8 24.74 -6.93 13.19
C ASP A 8 24.55 -5.93 12.03
N GLU A 9 25.38 -6.03 11.00
CA GLU A 9 25.20 -5.26 9.76
C GLU A 9 23.78 -5.52 9.25
N VAL A 10 22.87 -4.58 9.51
CA VAL A 10 21.56 -4.55 8.87
C VAL A 10 21.82 -4.19 7.41
N GLU A 11 22.19 -5.19 6.61
CA GLU A 11 22.10 -5.09 5.17
C GLU A 11 20.63 -4.86 4.85
N ILE A 12 20.31 -3.63 4.46
CA ILE A 12 19.02 -3.29 3.89
C ILE A 12 18.94 -4.04 2.54
N LEU A 13 18.51 -5.30 2.60
CA LEU A 13 18.13 -6.09 1.44
C LEU A 13 16.82 -5.48 0.91
N SER A 14 16.96 -4.39 0.17
CA SER A 14 15.89 -3.65 -0.51
C SER A 14 14.79 -3.09 0.41
N VAL A 15 14.71 -1.76 0.50
CA VAL A 15 13.44 -1.11 0.85
C VAL A 15 12.49 -1.31 -0.33
N VAL A 16 11.77 -2.44 -0.36
CA VAL A 16 10.61 -2.59 -1.23
C VAL A 16 9.43 -2.04 -0.46
N VAL A 17 9.10 -0.75 -0.70
CA VAL A 17 7.78 -0.24 -0.37
C VAL A 17 6.83 -0.77 -1.44
N SER A 18 6.27 -1.96 -1.21
CA SER A 18 5.19 -2.49 -2.03
C SER A 18 3.88 -1.98 -1.44
N PHE A 19 3.26 -1.02 -2.10
CA PHE A 19 1.90 -0.59 -1.80
C PHE A 19 0.94 -1.71 -2.21
N SER A 20 0.70 -2.65 -1.30
CA SER A 20 -0.49 -3.48 -1.36
C SER A 20 -1.67 -2.61 -0.97
N GLU A 21 -2.09 -1.74 -1.88
CA GLU A 21 -3.21 -0.80 -1.72
C GLU A 21 -4.41 -1.18 -2.61
N PRO A 22 -4.92 -2.43 -2.51
CA PRO A 22 -5.96 -2.90 -3.40
C PRO A 22 -7.22 -2.05 -3.27
N ILE A 23 -7.74 -1.62 -4.41
CA ILE A 23 -9.07 -1.05 -4.54
C ILE A 23 -9.94 -2.16 -5.11
N LEU A 24 -10.98 -2.56 -4.37
CA LEU A 24 -11.99 -3.50 -4.86
C LEU A 24 -13.25 -2.75 -5.27
N SER A 25 -13.83 -3.18 -6.37
CA SER A 25 -15.10 -2.69 -6.92
C SER A 25 -16.16 -3.78 -6.83
N GLU A 26 -17.41 -3.42 -6.51
CA GLU A 26 -18.55 -4.33 -6.62
C GLU A 26 -18.95 -4.61 -8.08
N GLY A 27 -18.60 -3.69 -8.99
CA GLY A 27 -18.98 -3.70 -10.40
C GLY A 27 -17.85 -4.14 -11.32
N ASN A 28 -17.69 -3.43 -12.45
CA ASN A 28 -16.59 -3.65 -13.37
C ASN A 28 -15.29 -2.96 -12.90
N ASP A 29 -14.25 -2.96 -13.73
CA ASP A 29 -12.93 -2.36 -13.48
C ASP A 29 -12.68 -1.07 -14.31
N GLU A 30 -13.69 -0.56 -15.02
CA GLU A 30 -13.56 0.65 -15.81
C GLU A 30 -13.62 1.91 -14.92
N VAL A 31 -12.63 2.79 -15.05
CA VAL A 31 -12.46 3.99 -14.22
C VAL A 31 -12.40 5.24 -15.09
N GLU A 32 -12.99 6.34 -14.58
CA GLU A 32 -12.83 7.68 -15.12
C GLU A 32 -12.22 8.65 -14.08
N ILE A 33 -11.50 9.66 -14.56
CA ILE A 33 -11.00 10.77 -13.73
C ILE A 33 -11.92 11.97 -13.93
N LEU A 34 -12.46 12.51 -12.84
CA LEU A 34 -13.37 13.65 -12.89
C LEU A 34 -12.67 14.94 -13.34
N SER A 35 -13.47 15.98 -13.60
CA SER A 35 -12.99 17.27 -14.09
C SER A 35 -12.07 18.04 -13.14
N ASP A 36 -11.98 17.62 -11.87
CA ASP A 36 -11.00 18.13 -10.91
C ASP A 36 -9.57 17.63 -11.18
N GLY A 37 -9.41 16.60 -12.03
CA GLY A 37 -8.13 16.02 -12.42
C GLY A 37 -7.56 15.02 -11.42
N TRP A 38 -8.31 14.65 -10.37
CA TRP A 38 -7.82 13.80 -9.28
C TRP A 38 -8.78 12.67 -8.90
N THR A 39 -10.08 12.96 -8.83
CA THR A 39 -11.05 12.01 -8.30
C THR A 39 -11.26 10.89 -9.31
N ALA A 40 -10.87 9.66 -8.94
CA ALA A 40 -11.15 8.46 -9.71
C ALA A 40 -12.49 7.84 -9.26
N VAL A 41 -13.38 7.56 -10.21
CA VAL A 41 -14.67 6.90 -9.95
C VAL A 41 -14.89 5.74 -10.93
N MET A 42 -15.70 4.76 -10.54
CA MET A 42 -16.09 3.67 -11.43
C MET A 42 -17.08 4.18 -12.48
N CYS A 43 -16.85 3.84 -13.74
CA CYS A 43 -17.72 4.24 -14.86
C CYS A 43 -19.16 3.72 -14.70
N ASP A 44 -19.34 2.59 -14.02
CA ASP A 44 -20.65 2.00 -13.74
C ASP A 44 -21.33 2.55 -12.46
N GLY A 45 -20.67 3.47 -11.74
CA GLY A 45 -21.15 4.06 -10.49
C GLY A 45 -21.17 3.10 -9.29
N SER A 46 -20.53 1.94 -9.40
CA SER A 46 -20.43 0.95 -8.32
C SER A 46 -19.60 1.45 -7.15
N ARG A 47 -19.84 0.89 -5.96
CA ARG A 47 -19.07 1.22 -4.76
C ARG A 47 -17.68 0.58 -4.83
N THR A 48 -16.71 1.29 -4.28
CA THR A 48 -15.36 0.79 -4.08
C THR A 48 -14.96 0.85 -2.61
N ALA A 49 -13.98 0.02 -2.25
CA ALA A 49 -13.30 0.08 -0.96
C ALA A 49 -11.80 -0.11 -1.18
N GLN A 50 -11.00 0.63 -0.41
CA GLN A 50 -9.54 0.55 -0.39
C GLN A 50 -9.06 0.34 1.03
N PHE A 51 -7.96 -0.39 1.18
CA PHE A 51 -7.20 -0.44 2.41
C PHE A 51 -5.71 -0.48 2.09
N GLU A 52 -4.89 0.08 2.97
CA GLU A 52 -3.45 0.22 2.75
C GLU A 52 -2.69 -0.05 4.05
N HIS A 53 -1.62 -0.84 3.94
CA HIS A 53 -0.64 -1.00 5.00
C HIS A 53 0.76 -0.67 4.49
N THR A 54 1.51 0.07 5.29
CA THR A 54 2.96 0.16 5.11
C THR A 54 3.62 -1.02 5.79
N VAL A 55 4.51 -1.73 5.08
CA VAL A 55 5.19 -2.91 5.61
C VAL A 55 6.71 -2.79 5.57
N LEU A 56 7.38 -3.43 6.53
CA LEU A 56 8.83 -3.62 6.55
C LEU A 56 9.14 -5.08 6.20
N VAL A 57 9.88 -5.29 5.11
CA VAL A 57 10.41 -6.61 4.74
C VAL A 57 11.73 -6.83 5.47
N THR A 58 11.85 -7.93 6.19
CA THR A 58 13.07 -8.35 6.89
C THR A 58 13.59 -9.65 6.31
N LYS A 59 14.78 -10.09 6.74
CA LYS A 59 15.32 -11.39 6.35
C LYS A 59 14.39 -12.56 6.71
N ASP A 60 13.64 -12.42 7.79
CA ASP A 60 12.86 -13.50 8.39
C ASP A 60 11.35 -13.37 8.14
N GLY A 61 10.88 -12.29 7.49
CA GLY A 61 9.46 -12.11 7.19
C GLY A 61 9.05 -10.68 6.82
N VAL A 62 7.81 -10.32 7.19
CA VAL A 62 7.20 -9.01 6.92
C VAL A 62 6.51 -8.50 8.20
N GLU A 63 6.69 -7.22 8.52
CA GLU A 63 6.06 -6.53 9.64
C GLU A 63 5.12 -5.42 9.13
N ILE A 64 3.93 -5.27 9.73
CA ILE A 64 2.97 -4.20 9.42
C ILE A 64 3.27 -3.00 10.33
N LEU A 65 3.53 -1.84 9.73
CA LEU A 65 3.90 -0.61 10.45
C LEU A 65 2.70 0.30 10.79
N THR A 66 1.53 0.03 10.19
CA THR A 66 0.35 0.90 10.22
C THR A 66 -0.92 0.10 10.56
N GLU A 67 -0.86 -0.75 11.60
CA GLU A 67 -2.05 -1.45 12.14
C GLU A 67 -3.14 -0.49 12.63
#